data_AF-A0AAV2HC90-F1
#
_entry.id   AF-A0AAV2HC90-F1
#
_cell.length_a   1.000
_cell.length_b   1.000
_cell.length_c   1.000
_cell.angle_alpha   90.00
_cell.angle_beta   90.00
_cell.angle_gamma   90.00
#
_symmetry.space_group_name_H-M   'P 1'
#
loop_
_entity.id
_entity.type
_entity.pdbx_description
1 polymer ?
#
loop_
_entity_poly.entity_id
_entity_poly.type
_entity_poly.pdbx_seq_one_letter_code
_entity_poly.pdbx_strand_id
1 'polypeptide(L)'
;MPPKKKGSGKKGKGKKKGGKKQVPPSAAPKVDDETKEFFLVQIRDLENRVARYQKRCDELEVANGQFLEKFDQLSSDKKEIVAFWKKQLDLKTEELADLNDKHIGLQQARDNEREAFKKQIQEQRTEYQEMKDSLTAENMILGGKLASLEEFKVQKEELMNKFAEMENELLRKEEENQDHLYMLEKKAVIDKDRLKKEMILRVNHVAAEFRKVSNKQMAETTKRTIRENVSITTQLAKMSDKTIELIQQNDELGEKVKSLKQQVELMESNEKELSKRNQSNLKVIKLMTEKCQSQESLISQFAKRDDEFMELQNEAELLHKQIFSTRNELEAMTRDNTEHEQLAQQLKEMLQKETKLRTQIQGVLAAAAAAIRDALVEIESDAMPDEMQQINSIYKRDHMLENLLVLLDSAANLGIGPKHNELGKQISDHKFQAGSNLPGARQGIQKGDFPDVQGTLPHYQLGDLGLIPRPNQHVPTNMDKMKVISKIAKLGALRGVLSKSVATQTVSAPNALIFASQLTKKLPTTEVLKELRASFQAQGVAPNPVPKRLIENV
;
A
#
# COMPACT_ATOMS: atom_id res chain seq x y z
N MET A 1 -35.54 -55.40 0.51
CA MET A 1 -36.45 -55.17 -0.65
C MET A 1 -35.97 -56.01 -1.83
N PRO A 2 -36.79 -56.93 -2.36
CA PRO A 2 -36.64 -57.47 -3.71
C PRO A 2 -37.81 -57.04 -4.62
N PRO A 3 -37.65 -57.04 -5.96
CA PRO A 3 -38.53 -57.88 -6.82
C PRO A 3 -37.80 -58.36 -8.12
N LYS A 4 -38.27 -59.25 -9.00
CA LYS A 4 -39.46 -60.13 -9.11
C LYS A 4 -39.20 -61.18 -10.21
N LYS A 5 -39.69 -62.40 -9.99
CA LYS A 5 -40.01 -63.43 -11.00
C LYS A 5 -41.20 -63.00 -11.86
N LYS A 6 -41.25 -63.44 -13.13
CA LYS A 6 -42.51 -63.73 -13.85
C LYS A 6 -42.33 -65.00 -14.70
N GLY A 7 -43.27 -65.92 -14.56
CA GLY A 7 -43.44 -67.09 -15.39
C GLY A 7 -44.85 -67.16 -16.02
N SER A 8 -45.15 -68.33 -16.57
CA SER A 8 -46.33 -68.78 -17.35
C SER A 8 -46.22 -68.47 -18.85
N GLY A 9 -46.37 -69.39 -19.81
CA GLY A 9 -46.85 -70.78 -19.79
C GLY A 9 -48.16 -70.91 -20.60
N LYS A 10 -48.19 -71.71 -21.68
CA LYS A 10 -49.42 -72.41 -22.09
C LYS A 10 -49.19 -73.58 -23.05
N LYS A 11 -49.89 -74.68 -22.73
CA LYS A 11 -50.04 -75.98 -23.40
C LYS A 11 -51.11 -75.96 -24.51
N GLY A 12 -50.98 -76.92 -25.44
CA GLY A 12 -52.08 -77.74 -25.96
C GLY A 12 -52.23 -77.72 -27.49
N LYS A 13 -52.72 -78.77 -28.20
CA LYS A 13 -53.10 -80.16 -27.89
C LYS A 13 -53.61 -80.81 -29.21
N GLY A 14 -53.24 -82.07 -29.50
CA GLY A 14 -53.98 -83.00 -30.39
C GLY A 14 -53.69 -82.90 -31.90
N LYS A 15 -53.82 -83.94 -32.74
CA LYS A 15 -54.53 -85.22 -32.61
C LYS A 15 -54.17 -86.18 -33.79
N LYS A 16 -53.69 -87.40 -33.48
CA LYS A 16 -54.13 -88.75 -33.94
C LYS A 16 -54.50 -89.03 -35.43
N LYS A 17 -53.78 -89.99 -36.04
CA LYS A 17 -54.19 -91.19 -36.85
C LYS A 17 -52.98 -91.57 -37.72
N GLY A 18 -52.55 -92.80 -37.93
CA GLY A 18 -53.16 -94.12 -37.82
C GLY A 18 -52.61 -94.92 -39.01
N GLY A 19 -52.01 -96.09 -38.80
CA GLY A 19 -51.46 -96.87 -39.91
C GLY A 19 -50.60 -98.05 -39.47
N LYS A 20 -51.26 -99.11 -38.98
CA LYS A 20 -50.68 -100.45 -38.95
C LYS A 20 -50.21 -100.83 -40.36
N LYS A 21 -48.93 -101.20 -40.50
CA LYS A 21 -48.48 -102.12 -41.55
C LYS A 21 -47.61 -103.17 -40.88
N GLN A 22 -48.21 -104.35 -40.72
CA GLN A 22 -47.50 -105.59 -40.41
C GLN A 22 -46.75 -106.02 -41.69
N VAL A 23 -45.43 -106.17 -41.60
CA VAL A 23 -44.61 -107.00 -42.49
C VAL A 23 -43.37 -107.41 -41.69
N PRO A 24 -42.74 -108.55 -42.04
CA PRO A 24 -42.81 -109.85 -41.38
C PRO A 24 -41.88 -109.96 -40.15
N PRO A 25 -41.90 -111.07 -39.38
CA PRO A 25 -40.83 -111.37 -38.44
C PRO A 25 -39.58 -111.71 -39.25
N SER A 26 -38.83 -110.68 -39.65
CA SER A 26 -37.48 -110.90 -40.15
C SER A 26 -36.67 -111.32 -38.95
N ALA A 27 -36.17 -112.55 -39.06
CA ALA A 27 -35.32 -113.22 -38.12
C ALA A 27 -34.46 -112.21 -37.36
N ALA A 28 -34.45 -112.30 -36.02
CA ALA A 28 -33.23 -111.97 -35.32
C ALA A 28 -32.12 -112.61 -36.15
N PRO A 29 -31.12 -111.84 -36.64
CA PRO A 29 -29.92 -112.51 -37.08
C PRO A 29 -29.59 -113.43 -35.91
N LYS A 30 -29.23 -114.68 -36.17
CA LYS A 30 -28.32 -115.31 -35.22
C LYS A 30 -27.08 -114.41 -35.30
N VAL A 31 -27.13 -113.32 -34.52
CA VAL A 31 -26.02 -112.46 -34.22
C VAL A 31 -25.10 -113.48 -33.60
N ASP A 32 -24.08 -113.81 -34.39
CA ASP A 32 -23.02 -114.71 -33.99
C ASP A 32 -22.63 -114.34 -32.56
N ASP A 33 -22.36 -115.31 -31.70
CA ASP A 33 -22.10 -114.99 -30.28
C ASP A 33 -20.95 -113.95 -30.17
N GLU A 34 -20.05 -113.94 -31.16
CA GLU A 34 -19.00 -112.93 -31.38
C GLU A 34 -19.52 -111.49 -31.61
N THR A 35 -20.60 -111.29 -32.36
CA THR A 35 -21.17 -109.93 -32.61
C THR A 35 -21.99 -109.43 -31.42
N LYS A 36 -22.62 -110.31 -30.64
CA LYS A 36 -23.25 -109.93 -29.35
C LYS A 36 -22.20 -109.56 -28.32
N GLU A 37 -21.12 -110.34 -28.22
CA GLU A 37 -19.99 -110.04 -27.34
C GLU A 37 -19.34 -108.70 -27.71
N PHE A 38 -19.17 -108.40 -29.01
CA PHE A 38 -18.68 -107.09 -29.46
C PHE A 38 -19.55 -105.92 -28.97
N PHE A 39 -20.89 -106.01 -29.12
CA PHE A 39 -21.78 -104.96 -28.62
C PHE A 39 -21.83 -104.89 -27.11
N LEU A 40 -21.70 -106.00 -26.38
CA LEU A 40 -21.59 -106.00 -24.91
C LEU A 40 -20.30 -105.35 -24.43
N VAL A 41 -19.18 -105.60 -25.11
CA VAL A 41 -17.90 -104.91 -24.85
C VAL A 41 -18.04 -103.41 -25.14
N GLN A 42 -18.70 -103.02 -26.23
CA GLN A 42 -18.94 -101.62 -26.56
C GLN A 42 -19.86 -100.93 -25.54
N ILE A 43 -20.92 -101.60 -25.09
CA ILE A 43 -21.81 -101.11 -24.02
C ILE A 43 -21.01 -100.92 -22.74
N ARG A 44 -20.19 -101.89 -22.33
CA ARG A 44 -19.30 -101.73 -21.17
C ARG A 44 -18.32 -100.58 -21.30
N ASP A 45 -17.71 -100.38 -22.47
CA ASP A 45 -16.80 -99.25 -22.68
C ASP A 45 -17.53 -97.90 -22.62
N LEU A 46 -18.73 -97.82 -23.22
CA LEU A 46 -19.59 -96.62 -23.14
C LEU A 46 -20.08 -96.36 -21.71
N GLU A 47 -20.50 -97.39 -20.96
CA GLU A 47 -20.86 -97.29 -19.54
C GLU A 47 -19.67 -96.83 -18.69
N ASN A 48 -18.49 -97.41 -18.91
CA ASN A 48 -17.26 -96.96 -18.24
C ASN A 48 -16.91 -95.51 -18.59
N ARG A 49 -17.14 -95.08 -19.83
CA ARG A 49 -16.92 -93.69 -20.26
C ARG A 49 -17.93 -92.74 -19.62
N VAL A 50 -19.20 -93.14 -19.50
CA VAL A 50 -20.23 -92.39 -18.77
C VAL A 50 -19.89 -92.28 -17.30
N ALA A 51 -19.47 -93.37 -16.65
CA ALA A 51 -19.04 -93.35 -15.25
C ALA A 51 -17.83 -92.43 -15.02
N ARG A 52 -16.85 -92.41 -15.95
CA ARG A 52 -15.73 -91.45 -15.90
C ARG A 52 -16.20 -90.00 -16.03
N TYR A 53 -17.13 -89.73 -16.94
CA TYR A 53 -17.68 -88.38 -17.09
C TYR A 53 -18.53 -87.95 -15.89
N GLN A 54 -19.34 -88.85 -15.32
CA GLN A 54 -20.08 -88.57 -14.08
C GLN A 54 -19.13 -88.26 -12.93
N LYS A 55 -18.13 -89.12 -12.69
CA LYS A 55 -17.10 -88.84 -11.68
C LYS A 55 -16.42 -87.49 -11.91
N ARG A 56 -16.12 -87.14 -13.17
CA ARG A 56 -15.52 -85.85 -13.50
C ARG A 56 -16.48 -84.69 -13.27
N CYS A 57 -17.76 -84.85 -13.56
CA CYS A 57 -18.80 -83.87 -13.25
C CYS A 57 -18.94 -83.67 -11.74
N ASP A 58 -18.98 -84.74 -10.96
CA ASP A 58 -19.06 -84.70 -9.49
C ASP A 58 -17.81 -84.02 -8.90
N GLU A 59 -16.62 -84.34 -9.39
CA GLU A 59 -15.36 -83.68 -9.02
C GLU A 59 -15.39 -82.17 -9.32
N LEU A 60 -15.89 -81.79 -10.50
CA LEU A 60 -16.01 -80.39 -10.90
C LEU A 60 -17.09 -79.67 -10.08
N GLU A 61 -18.18 -80.32 -9.72
CA GLU A 61 -19.24 -79.76 -8.89
C GLU A 61 -18.74 -79.49 -7.47
N VAL A 62 -18.02 -80.44 -6.86
CA VAL A 62 -17.38 -80.26 -5.56
C VAL A 62 -16.32 -79.15 -5.61
N ALA A 63 -15.47 -79.13 -6.65
CA ALA A 63 -14.45 -78.07 -6.80
C ALA A 63 -15.10 -76.69 -6.96
N ASN A 64 -16.16 -76.59 -7.77
CA ASN A 64 -16.90 -75.34 -7.97
C ASN A 64 -17.58 -74.88 -6.67
N GLY A 65 -18.15 -75.80 -5.90
CA GLY A 65 -18.68 -75.52 -4.56
C GLY A 65 -17.61 -74.95 -3.62
N GLN A 66 -16.42 -75.57 -3.58
CA GLN A 66 -15.29 -75.06 -2.79
C GLN A 66 -14.80 -73.68 -3.26
N PHE A 67 -14.81 -73.40 -4.56
CA PHE A 67 -14.45 -72.07 -5.07
C PHE A 67 -15.50 -71.01 -4.70
N LEU A 68 -16.79 -71.33 -4.75
CA LEU A 68 -17.85 -70.42 -4.32
C LEU A 68 -17.76 -70.12 -2.83
N GLU A 69 -17.51 -71.12 -1.99
CA GLU A 69 -17.33 -70.92 -0.55
C GLU A 69 -16.12 -70.03 -0.24
N LYS A 70 -14.98 -70.25 -0.90
CA LYS A 70 -13.80 -69.37 -0.78
C LYS A 70 -14.08 -67.95 -1.27
N PHE A 71 -14.85 -67.80 -2.34
CA PHE A 71 -15.23 -66.49 -2.86
C PHE A 71 -16.14 -65.75 -1.87
N ASP A 72 -17.11 -66.44 -1.28
CA ASP A 72 -18.01 -65.88 -0.27
C ASP A 72 -17.26 -65.52 1.02
N GLN A 73 -16.32 -66.36 1.47
CA GLN A 73 -15.42 -66.04 2.58
C GLN A 73 -14.61 -64.77 2.30
N LEU A 74 -13.89 -64.70 1.16
CA LEU A 74 -13.12 -63.51 0.78
C LEU A 74 -13.99 -62.26 0.64
N SER A 75 -15.23 -62.42 0.16
CA SER A 75 -16.21 -61.33 0.06
C SER A 75 -16.67 -60.85 1.43
N SER A 76 -16.87 -61.76 2.40
CA SER A 76 -17.17 -61.43 3.79
C SER A 76 -15.99 -60.73 4.46
N ASP A 77 -14.80 -61.32 4.38
CA ASP A 77 -13.56 -60.77 4.97
C ASP A 77 -13.30 -59.36 4.44
N LYS A 78 -13.45 -59.14 3.13
CA LYS A 78 -13.32 -57.81 2.53
C LYS A 78 -14.33 -56.82 3.12
N LYS A 79 -15.59 -57.22 3.29
CA LYS A 79 -16.62 -56.35 3.89
C LYS A 79 -16.29 -56.02 5.34
N GLU A 80 -15.82 -57.00 6.11
CA GLU A 80 -15.42 -56.83 7.51
C GLU A 80 -14.21 -55.91 7.65
N ILE A 81 -13.17 -56.11 6.84
CA ILE A 81 -11.99 -55.24 6.79
C ILE A 81 -12.40 -53.81 6.43
N VAL A 82 -13.24 -53.64 5.40
CA VAL A 82 -13.74 -52.31 5.00
C VAL A 82 -14.58 -51.68 6.11
N ALA A 83 -15.43 -52.44 6.80
CA ALA A 83 -16.23 -51.94 7.91
C ALA A 83 -15.36 -51.52 9.10
N PHE A 84 -14.33 -52.30 9.43
CA PHE A 84 -13.35 -51.97 10.46
C PHE A 84 -12.62 -50.67 10.15
N TRP A 85 -12.08 -50.53 8.92
CA TRP A 85 -11.35 -49.32 8.53
C TRP A 85 -12.26 -48.09 8.44
N LYS A 86 -13.51 -48.25 8.00
CA LYS A 86 -14.51 -47.16 8.05
C LYS A 86 -14.74 -46.70 9.49
N LYS A 87 -15.04 -47.64 10.39
CA LYS A 87 -15.23 -47.32 11.81
C LYS A 87 -13.99 -46.65 12.42
N GLN A 88 -12.80 -47.12 12.08
CA GLN A 88 -11.55 -46.54 12.56
C GLN A 88 -11.31 -45.13 12.01
N LEU A 89 -11.65 -44.91 10.74
CA LEU A 89 -11.59 -43.59 10.10
C LEU A 89 -12.59 -42.63 10.76
N ASP A 90 -13.82 -43.07 11.02
CA ASP A 90 -14.85 -42.25 11.65
C ASP A 90 -14.42 -41.83 13.07
N LEU A 91 -13.92 -42.77 13.88
CA LEU A 91 -13.38 -42.49 15.21
C LEU A 91 -12.22 -41.47 15.17
N LYS A 92 -11.31 -41.61 14.20
CA LYS A 92 -10.21 -40.65 14.02
C LYS A 92 -10.70 -39.29 13.52
N THR A 93 -11.78 -39.26 12.74
CA THR A 93 -12.39 -38.01 12.28
C THR A 93 -13.07 -37.27 13.44
N GLU A 94 -13.78 -37.99 14.31
CA GLU A 94 -14.37 -37.45 15.54
C GLU A 94 -13.29 -36.92 16.49
N GLU A 95 -12.21 -37.69 16.72
CA GLU A 95 -11.08 -37.25 17.55
C GLU A 95 -10.41 -35.98 17.01
N LEU A 96 -10.25 -35.88 15.68
CA LEU A 96 -9.73 -34.66 15.05
C LEU A 96 -10.69 -33.47 15.21
N ALA A 97 -12.00 -33.69 15.12
CA ALA A 97 -12.99 -32.65 15.34
C ALA A 97 -12.95 -32.14 16.79
N ASP A 98 -12.94 -33.04 17.79
CA ASP A 98 -12.86 -32.69 19.21
C ASP A 98 -11.57 -31.93 19.54
N LEU A 99 -10.43 -32.37 19.00
CA LEU A 99 -9.15 -31.67 19.16
C LEU A 99 -9.16 -30.29 18.50
N ASN A 100 -9.78 -30.17 17.33
CA ASN A 100 -9.90 -28.89 16.63
C ASN A 100 -10.80 -27.92 17.40
N ASP A 101 -11.93 -28.37 17.93
CA ASP A 101 -12.84 -27.55 18.76
C ASP A 101 -12.14 -27.10 20.04
N LYS A 102 -11.40 -27.99 20.70
CA LYS A 102 -10.57 -27.64 21.87
C LYS A 102 -9.48 -26.63 21.51
N HIS A 103 -8.84 -26.78 20.34
CA HIS A 103 -7.82 -25.84 19.87
C HIS A 103 -8.41 -24.45 19.63
N ILE A 104 -9.55 -24.37 18.94
CA ILE A 104 -10.27 -23.12 18.70
C ILE A 104 -10.69 -22.47 20.02
N GLY A 105 -11.24 -23.24 20.96
CA GLY A 105 -11.62 -22.72 22.27
C GLY A 105 -10.44 -22.16 23.07
N LEU A 106 -9.30 -22.87 23.08
CA LEU A 106 -8.07 -22.38 23.72
C LEU A 106 -7.51 -21.14 23.02
N GLN A 107 -7.60 -21.09 21.69
CA GLN A 107 -7.16 -19.92 20.93
C GLN A 107 -8.01 -18.69 21.25
N GLN A 108 -9.34 -18.84 21.30
CA GLN A 108 -10.26 -17.77 21.69
C GLN A 108 -10.03 -17.32 23.13
N ALA A 109 -9.86 -18.24 24.07
CA ALA A 109 -9.56 -17.92 25.47
C ALA A 109 -8.25 -17.10 25.59
N ARG A 110 -7.18 -17.53 24.91
CA ARG A 110 -5.91 -16.81 24.85
C ARG A 110 -6.07 -15.42 24.24
N ASP A 111 -6.82 -15.29 23.15
CA ASP A 111 -7.01 -14.02 22.48
C ASP A 111 -7.84 -13.05 23.34
N ASN A 112 -8.86 -13.54 24.04
CA ASN A 112 -9.65 -12.78 25.01
C ASN A 112 -8.80 -12.30 26.20
N GLU A 113 -7.97 -13.17 26.79
CA GLU A 113 -7.03 -12.79 27.86
C GLU A 113 -6.04 -11.73 27.38
N ARG A 114 -5.48 -11.91 26.17
CA ARG A 114 -4.58 -10.93 25.56
C ARG A 114 -5.26 -9.58 25.36
N GLU A 115 -6.51 -9.55 24.92
CA GLU A 115 -7.29 -8.31 24.78
C GLU A 115 -7.61 -7.67 26.14
N ALA A 116 -7.97 -8.46 27.14
CA ALA A 116 -8.20 -7.98 28.50
C ALA A 116 -6.93 -7.34 29.10
N PHE A 117 -5.77 -7.99 28.98
CA PHE A 117 -4.49 -7.41 29.43
C PHE A 117 -4.10 -6.17 28.65
N LYS A 118 -4.31 -6.14 27.32
CA LYS A 118 -4.08 -4.94 26.52
C LYS A 118 -4.96 -3.78 26.98
N LYS A 119 -6.24 -4.04 27.27
CA LYS A 119 -7.17 -3.04 27.78
C LYS A 119 -6.72 -2.52 29.15
N GLN A 120 -6.36 -3.41 30.07
CA GLN A 120 -5.86 -3.03 31.39
C GLN A 120 -4.58 -2.18 31.30
N ILE A 121 -3.63 -2.55 30.43
CA ILE A 121 -2.41 -1.76 30.21
C ILE A 121 -2.77 -0.37 29.66
N GLN A 122 -3.73 -0.29 28.74
CA GLN A 122 -4.17 0.98 28.18
C GLN A 122 -4.86 1.86 29.23
N GLU A 123 -5.76 1.30 30.03
CA GLU A 123 -6.44 1.97 31.15
C GLU A 123 -5.42 2.50 32.17
N GLN A 124 -4.46 1.68 32.60
CA GLN A 124 -3.39 2.12 33.49
C GLN A 124 -2.54 3.24 32.87
N ARG A 125 -2.20 3.14 31.57
CA ARG A 125 -1.46 4.21 30.89
C ARG A 125 -2.24 5.52 30.85
N THR A 126 -3.56 5.47 30.61
CA THR A 126 -4.40 6.67 30.62
C THR A 126 -4.49 7.25 32.03
N GLU A 127 -4.69 6.42 33.06
CA GLU A 127 -4.71 6.87 34.46
C GLU A 127 -3.38 7.51 34.89
N TYR A 128 -2.25 6.90 34.54
CA TYR A 128 -0.93 7.49 34.83
C TYR A 128 -0.71 8.81 34.10
N GLN A 129 -1.18 8.93 32.85
CA GLN A 129 -1.05 10.16 32.08
C GLN A 129 -1.94 11.26 32.66
N GLU A 130 -3.17 10.96 33.04
CA GLU A 130 -4.08 11.89 33.72
C GLU A 130 -3.53 12.34 35.07
N MET A 131 -2.98 11.41 35.87
CA MET A 131 -2.35 11.73 37.14
C MET A 131 -1.12 12.63 36.96
N LYS A 132 -0.29 12.34 35.96
CA LYS A 132 0.85 13.18 35.60
C LYS A 132 0.40 14.58 35.19
N ASP A 133 -0.63 14.70 34.36
CA ASP A 133 -1.14 15.98 33.90
C ASP A 133 -1.77 16.78 35.06
N SER A 134 -2.47 16.11 35.98
CA SER A 134 -2.99 16.70 37.22
C SER A 134 -1.88 17.24 38.12
N LEU A 135 -0.83 16.44 38.39
CA LEU A 135 0.31 16.88 39.21
C LEU A 135 1.12 17.98 38.52
N THR A 136 1.17 17.98 37.19
CA THR A 136 1.84 19.05 36.42
C THR A 136 1.05 20.35 36.52
N ALA A 137 -0.28 20.30 36.41
CA ALA A 137 -1.15 21.45 36.61
C ALA A 137 -1.05 22.00 38.04
N GLU A 138 -1.03 21.12 39.05
CA GLU A 138 -0.82 21.52 40.45
C GLU A 138 0.55 22.20 40.65
N ASN A 139 1.63 21.64 40.11
CA ASN A 139 2.95 22.27 40.16
C ASN A 139 2.98 23.64 39.46
N MET A 140 2.29 23.80 38.33
CA MET A 140 2.16 25.11 37.69
C MET A 140 1.44 26.11 38.59
N ILE A 141 0.34 25.71 39.23
CA ILE A 141 -0.41 26.57 40.16
C ILE A 141 0.46 26.93 41.37
N LEU A 142 1.17 25.96 41.95
CA LEU A 142 2.09 26.19 43.07
C LEU A 142 3.25 27.11 42.68
N GLY A 143 3.81 26.93 41.48
CA GLY A 143 4.82 27.82 40.91
C GLY A 143 4.30 29.25 40.76
N GLY A 144 3.07 29.42 40.29
CA GLY A 144 2.40 30.72 40.23
C GLY A 144 2.21 31.36 41.61
N LYS A 145 1.72 30.58 42.60
CA LYS A 145 1.57 31.05 43.99
C LYS A 145 2.92 31.45 44.60
N LEU A 146 3.98 30.69 44.32
CA LEU A 146 5.33 31.00 44.80
C LEU A 146 5.84 32.31 44.20
N ALA A 147 5.67 32.51 42.90
CA ALA A 147 6.05 33.76 42.24
C ALA A 147 5.31 34.97 42.82
N SER A 148 4.00 34.86 43.08
CA SER A 148 3.24 35.91 43.76
C SER A 148 3.72 36.19 45.18
N LEU A 149 4.16 35.15 45.91
CA LEU A 149 4.70 35.30 47.26
C LEU A 149 6.09 35.94 47.26
N GLU A 150 6.93 35.61 46.28
CA GLU A 150 8.21 36.27 46.05
C GLU A 150 8.03 37.74 45.69
N GLU A 151 7.07 38.06 44.81
CA GLU A 151 6.72 39.45 44.47
C GLU A 151 6.25 40.22 45.71
N PHE A 152 5.36 39.63 46.51
CA PHE A 152 4.92 40.23 47.76
C PHE A 152 6.08 40.48 48.73
N LYS A 153 7.03 39.54 48.82
CA LYS A 153 8.22 39.70 49.67
C LYS A 153 9.08 40.88 49.20
N VAL A 154 9.34 41.00 47.90
CA VAL A 154 10.10 42.11 47.32
C VAL A 154 9.39 43.44 47.58
N GLN A 155 8.08 43.52 47.33
CA GLN A 155 7.28 44.73 47.59
C GLN A 155 7.33 45.14 49.08
N LYS A 156 7.26 44.16 49.99
CA LYS A 156 7.39 44.42 51.43
C LYS A 156 8.76 44.99 51.77
N GLU A 157 9.83 44.43 51.23
CA GLU A 157 11.20 44.89 51.47
C GLU A 157 11.43 46.31 50.92
N GLU A 158 10.97 46.58 49.70
CA GLU A 158 11.00 47.94 49.13
C GLU A 158 10.25 48.96 49.98
N LEU A 159 9.08 48.57 50.50
CA LEU A 159 8.29 49.43 51.37
C LEU A 159 9.00 49.69 52.71
N MET A 160 9.58 48.66 53.32
CA MET A 160 10.37 48.79 54.55
C MET A 160 11.59 49.70 54.33
N ASN A 161 12.27 49.59 53.19
CA ASN A 161 13.39 50.46 52.84
C ASN A 161 12.96 51.92 52.70
N LYS A 162 11.82 52.20 52.05
CA LYS A 162 11.24 53.55 51.97
C LYS A 162 10.88 54.12 53.33
N PHE A 163 10.34 53.30 54.24
CA PHE A 163 10.08 53.72 55.62
C PHE A 163 11.37 54.08 56.35
N ALA A 164 12.40 53.24 56.26
CA ALA A 164 13.70 53.52 56.88
C ALA A 164 14.36 54.79 56.31
N GLU A 165 14.26 55.02 55.00
CA GLU A 165 14.75 56.25 54.36
C GLU A 165 14.00 57.49 54.87
N MET A 166 12.67 57.41 54.97
CA MET A 166 11.84 58.50 55.50
C MET A 166 12.12 58.78 56.98
N GLU A 167 12.31 57.75 57.81
CA GLU A 167 12.72 57.90 59.21
C GLU A 167 14.08 58.59 59.33
N ASN A 168 15.06 58.19 58.51
CA ASN A 168 16.39 58.82 58.48
C ASN A 168 16.31 60.29 58.02
N GLU A 169 15.50 60.62 57.01
CA GLU A 169 15.29 62.01 56.58
C GLU A 169 14.64 62.86 57.68
N LEU A 170 13.68 62.28 58.41
CA LEU A 170 13.00 62.96 59.50
C LEU A 170 13.98 63.26 60.63
N LEU A 171 14.79 62.27 61.01
CA LEU A 171 15.84 62.44 62.02
C LEU A 171 16.86 63.50 61.60
N ARG A 172 17.31 63.48 60.34
CA ARG A 172 18.22 64.50 59.80
C ARG A 172 17.59 65.90 59.87
N LYS A 173 16.30 66.05 59.52
CA LYS A 173 15.59 67.34 59.64
C LYS A 173 15.41 67.78 61.09
N GLU A 174 15.22 66.86 62.03
CA GLU A 174 15.20 67.18 63.45
C GLU A 174 16.55 67.69 63.93
N GLU A 175 17.65 67.04 63.55
CA GLU A 175 19.02 67.52 63.85
C GLU A 175 19.30 68.88 63.20
N GLU A 176 19.00 69.06 61.91
CA GLU A 176 19.14 70.35 61.20
C GLU A 176 18.33 71.46 61.88
N ASN A 177 17.10 71.17 62.33
CA ASN A 177 16.26 72.12 63.04
C ASN A 177 16.79 72.42 64.45
N GLN A 178 17.32 71.43 65.18
CA GLN A 178 17.95 71.63 66.48
C GLN A 178 19.20 72.51 66.35
N ASP A 179 20.05 72.25 65.36
CA ASP A 179 21.21 73.07 65.04
C ASP A 179 20.82 74.50 64.66
N HIS A 180 19.78 74.64 63.83
CA HIS A 180 19.25 75.94 63.45
C HIS A 180 18.69 76.71 64.65
N LEU A 181 17.97 76.03 65.55
CA LEU A 181 17.49 76.61 66.81
C LEU A 181 18.64 77.08 67.68
N TYR A 182 19.67 76.23 67.86
CA TYR A 182 20.86 76.57 68.62
C TYR A 182 21.63 77.76 68.03
N MET A 183 21.77 77.82 66.70
CA MET A 183 22.38 78.96 66.00
C MET A 183 21.56 80.24 66.16
N LEU A 184 20.23 80.16 66.09
CA LEU A 184 19.34 81.28 66.34
C LEU A 184 19.43 81.77 67.79
N GLU A 185 19.43 80.87 68.76
CA GLU A 185 19.59 81.19 70.18
C GLU A 185 20.95 81.86 70.44
N LYS A 186 22.03 81.27 69.92
CA LYS A 186 23.39 81.83 70.00
C LYS A 186 23.44 83.22 69.37
N LYS A 187 22.87 83.39 68.17
CA LYS A 187 22.80 84.69 67.49
C LYS A 187 21.99 85.70 68.29
N ALA A 188 20.84 85.31 68.85
CA ALA A 188 20.01 86.16 69.68
C ALA A 188 20.74 86.61 70.96
N VAL A 189 21.51 85.73 71.59
CA VAL A 189 22.36 86.07 72.75
C VAL A 189 23.45 87.06 72.35
N ILE A 190 24.16 86.82 71.25
CA ILE A 190 25.20 87.72 70.72
C ILE A 190 24.62 89.08 70.34
N ASP A 191 23.48 89.10 69.63
CA ASP A 191 22.81 90.33 69.21
C ASP A 191 22.25 91.09 70.41
N LYS A 192 21.74 90.40 71.44
CA LYS A 192 21.33 91.05 72.71
C LYS A 192 22.52 91.71 73.39
N ASP A 193 23.68 91.06 73.43
CA ASP A 193 24.89 91.66 74.01
C ASP A 193 25.49 92.76 73.13
N ARG A 194 25.44 92.62 71.80
CA ARG A 194 25.78 93.68 70.85
C ARG A 194 24.88 94.89 71.06
N LEU A 195 23.58 94.67 71.19
CA LEU A 195 22.60 95.75 71.40
C LEU A 195 22.78 96.41 72.76
N LYS A 196 23.11 95.67 73.83
CA LYS A 196 23.49 96.28 75.11
C LYS A 196 24.74 97.13 74.97
N LYS A 197 25.80 96.63 74.31
CA LYS A 197 27.03 97.39 74.05
C LYS A 197 26.75 98.62 73.19
N GLU A 198 25.94 98.48 72.14
CA GLU A 198 25.53 99.57 71.27
C GLU A 198 24.65 100.57 72.01
N MET A 199 23.75 100.14 72.89
CA MET A 199 22.96 101.02 73.75
C MET A 199 23.86 101.81 74.69
N ILE A 200 24.82 101.17 75.35
CA ILE A 200 25.81 101.85 76.21
C ILE A 200 26.64 102.83 75.37
N LEU A 201 27.13 102.41 74.20
CA LEU A 201 27.88 103.25 73.28
C LEU A 201 27.05 104.39 72.72
N ARG A 202 25.76 104.18 72.38
CA ARG A 202 24.83 105.22 71.93
C ARG A 202 24.45 106.15 73.06
N VAL A 203 24.31 105.69 74.30
CA VAL A 203 24.12 106.58 75.46
C VAL A 203 25.38 107.43 75.66
N ASN A 204 26.58 106.83 75.56
CA ASN A 204 27.85 107.55 75.63
C ASN A 204 28.08 108.47 74.42
N HIS A 205 27.66 108.06 73.23
CA HIS A 205 27.75 108.83 72.00
C HIS A 205 26.71 109.93 71.99
N VAL A 206 25.47 109.72 72.45
CA VAL A 206 24.47 110.77 72.65
C VAL A 206 24.94 111.71 73.75
N ALA A 207 25.64 111.25 74.79
CA ALA A 207 26.29 112.13 75.76
C ALA A 207 27.46 112.92 75.14
N ALA A 208 28.22 112.32 74.21
CA ALA A 208 29.33 112.96 73.51
C ALA A 208 28.88 113.86 72.34
N GLU A 209 27.77 113.52 71.67
CA GLU A 209 27.07 114.27 70.63
C GLU A 209 26.25 115.37 71.28
N PHE A 210 25.63 115.22 72.46
CA PHE A 210 25.14 116.39 73.22
C PHE A 210 26.28 117.40 73.46
N ARG A 211 27.52 116.92 73.65
CA ARG A 211 28.72 117.75 73.76
C ARG A 211 29.30 118.21 72.41
N LYS A 212 29.04 117.51 71.29
CA LYS A 212 29.58 117.77 69.93
C LYS A 212 28.61 118.46 68.97
N VAL A 213 27.33 118.11 68.99
CA VAL A 213 26.19 118.80 68.33
C VAL A 213 26.04 120.20 68.91
N SER A 214 26.43 120.42 70.17
CA SER A 214 26.65 121.77 70.70
C SER A 214 27.82 122.52 70.02
N ASN A 215 28.71 121.84 69.29
CA ASN A 215 30.03 122.37 68.90
C ASN A 215 30.40 122.26 67.40
N LYS A 216 29.63 121.61 66.53
CA LYS A 216 30.02 121.58 65.10
C LYS A 216 28.89 121.20 64.14
N GLN A 217 28.09 122.20 63.77
CA GLN A 217 27.54 122.26 62.42
C GLN A 217 28.69 122.25 61.40
N MET A 218 28.60 121.38 60.40
CA MET A 218 28.88 121.62 58.96
C MET A 218 29.04 120.28 58.25
N ALA A 219 28.04 119.89 57.45
CA ALA A 219 27.96 118.61 56.75
C ALA A 219 27.77 118.82 55.23
N GLU A 220 28.88 118.75 54.49
CA GLU A 220 28.83 118.67 53.01
C GLU A 220 29.59 117.46 52.44
N THR A 221 30.69 117.02 53.04
CA THR A 221 31.47 115.88 52.55
C THR A 221 30.69 114.56 52.58
N THR A 222 29.81 114.36 53.57
CA THR A 222 28.99 113.15 53.75
C THR A 222 27.98 112.94 52.62
N LYS A 223 27.45 114.03 52.03
CA LYS A 223 26.46 113.95 50.95
C LYS A 223 27.06 113.48 49.62
N ARG A 224 28.37 113.63 49.41
CA ARG A 224 29.06 113.16 48.20
C ARG A 224 29.30 111.65 48.25
N THR A 225 29.79 111.13 49.37
CA THR A 225 30.01 109.68 49.57
C THR A 225 28.72 108.87 49.48
N ILE A 226 27.59 109.43 49.95
CA ILE A 226 26.28 108.76 49.82
C ILE A 226 25.90 108.59 48.34
N ARG A 227 26.14 109.61 47.49
CA ARG A 227 25.80 109.54 46.06
C ARG A 227 26.63 108.50 45.30
N GLU A 228 27.93 108.42 45.57
CA GLU A 228 28.80 107.40 44.96
C GLU A 228 28.44 105.99 45.43
N ASN A 229 28.15 105.79 46.72
CA ASN A 229 27.70 104.49 47.23
C ASN A 229 26.38 104.05 46.60
N VAL A 230 25.39 104.94 46.46
CA VAL A 230 24.12 104.62 45.81
C VAL A 230 24.34 104.18 44.35
N SER A 231 25.23 104.84 43.62
CA SER A 231 25.58 104.47 42.25
C SER A 231 26.22 103.08 42.16
N ILE A 232 27.17 102.77 43.05
CA ILE A 232 27.85 101.47 43.09
C ILE A 232 26.87 100.36 43.49
N THR A 233 26.02 100.60 44.50
CA THR A 233 24.99 99.63 44.92
C THR A 233 24.01 99.33 43.78
N THR A 234 23.63 100.34 42.99
CA THR A 234 22.74 100.15 41.84
C THR A 234 23.39 99.28 40.76
N GLN A 235 24.70 99.45 40.52
CA GLN A 235 25.43 98.62 39.54
C GLN A 235 25.62 97.18 40.05
N LEU A 236 25.93 96.99 41.34
CA LEU A 236 26.02 95.67 41.96
C LEU A 236 24.71 94.91 41.91
N ALA A 237 23.57 95.59 42.13
CA ALA A 237 22.25 94.99 42.00
C ALA A 237 22.01 94.46 40.57
N LYS A 238 22.30 95.26 39.54
CA LYS A 238 22.17 94.84 38.13
C LYS A 238 23.08 93.65 37.78
N MET A 239 24.31 93.62 38.29
CA MET A 239 25.21 92.49 38.09
C MET A 239 24.70 91.24 38.80
N SER A 240 24.18 91.39 40.02
CA SER A 240 23.55 90.29 40.78
C SER A 240 22.34 89.72 40.06
N ASP A 241 21.45 90.56 39.53
CA ASP A 241 20.28 90.14 38.75
C ASP A 241 20.71 89.33 37.52
N LYS A 242 21.76 89.79 36.82
CA LYS A 242 22.30 89.06 35.66
C LYS A 242 22.92 87.72 36.04
N THR A 243 23.58 87.63 37.19
CA THR A 243 24.10 86.37 37.72
C THR A 243 22.96 85.39 38.04
N ILE A 244 21.85 85.86 38.62
CA ILE A 244 20.67 85.02 38.90
C ILE A 244 20.05 84.49 37.60
N GLU A 245 19.88 85.33 36.57
CA GLU A 245 19.38 84.88 35.27
C GLU A 245 20.27 83.79 34.65
N LEU A 246 21.59 83.94 34.73
CA LEU A 246 22.53 82.94 34.20
C LEU A 246 22.48 81.63 34.98
N ILE A 247 22.31 81.68 36.30
CA ILE A 247 22.11 80.48 37.12
C ILE A 247 20.81 79.77 36.69
N GLN A 248 19.71 80.51 36.54
CA GLN A 248 18.43 79.94 36.11
C GLN A 248 18.52 79.29 34.72
N GLN A 249 19.19 79.93 33.76
CA GLN A 249 19.41 79.34 32.43
C GLN A 249 20.27 78.08 32.49
N ASN A 250 21.27 78.04 33.38
CA ASN A 250 22.11 76.86 33.57
C ASN A 250 21.31 75.70 34.19
N ASP A 251 20.46 75.99 35.18
CA ASP A 251 19.57 75.01 35.80
C ASP A 251 18.58 74.44 34.78
N GLU A 252 17.94 75.29 33.96
CA GLU A 252 17.05 74.86 32.88
C GLU A 252 17.76 73.98 31.82
N LEU A 253 19.00 74.34 31.47
CA LEU A 253 19.83 73.51 30.58
C LEU A 253 20.20 72.18 31.24
N GLY A 254 20.48 72.18 32.54
CA GLY A 254 20.74 70.98 33.34
C GLY A 254 19.53 70.03 33.36
N GLU A 255 18.33 70.55 33.53
CA GLU A 255 17.09 69.77 33.46
C GLU A 255 16.84 69.21 32.06
N LYS A 256 17.03 70.00 31.01
CA LYS A 256 16.92 69.53 29.62
C LYS A 256 17.92 68.40 29.33
N VAL A 257 19.17 68.52 29.81
CA VAL A 257 20.18 67.47 29.67
C VAL A 257 19.79 66.20 30.43
N LYS A 258 19.24 66.31 31.64
CA LYS A 258 18.72 65.15 32.38
C LYS A 258 17.58 64.46 31.64
N SER A 259 16.61 65.23 31.14
CA SER A 259 15.48 64.70 30.37
C SER A 259 15.92 63.98 29.09
N LEU A 260 16.84 64.59 28.32
CA LEU A 260 17.40 63.97 27.12
C LEU A 260 18.18 62.69 27.44
N LYS A 261 18.95 62.66 28.53
CA LYS A 261 19.65 61.44 28.97
C LYS A 261 18.67 60.31 29.30
N GLN A 262 17.59 60.60 30.02
CA GLN A 262 16.54 59.62 30.32
C GLN A 262 15.87 59.10 29.03
N GLN A 263 15.61 59.99 28.06
CA GLN A 263 15.04 59.59 26.78
C GLN A 263 15.99 58.67 25.99
N VAL A 264 17.29 58.99 25.96
CA VAL A 264 18.30 58.13 25.31
C VAL A 264 18.36 56.76 25.97
N GLU A 265 18.40 56.69 27.30
CA GLU A 265 18.44 55.42 28.03
C GLU A 265 17.20 54.55 27.76
N LEU A 266 16.02 55.16 27.71
CA LEU A 266 14.79 54.46 27.36
C LEU A 266 14.80 53.93 25.92
N MET A 267 15.30 54.72 24.97
CA MET A 267 15.45 54.28 23.58
C MET A 267 16.46 53.14 23.44
N GLU A 268 17.61 53.21 24.12
CA GLU A 268 18.62 52.14 24.11
C GLU A 268 18.07 50.84 24.73
N SER A 269 17.29 50.94 25.81
CA SER A 269 16.62 49.79 26.42
C SER A 269 15.63 49.14 25.44
N ASN A 270 14.80 49.96 24.78
CA ASN A 270 13.85 49.49 23.79
C ASN A 270 14.55 48.86 22.57
N GLU A 271 15.65 49.44 22.09
CA GLU A 271 16.44 48.87 20.99
C GLU A 271 17.00 47.49 21.37
N LYS A 272 17.53 47.33 22.59
CA LYS A 272 18.02 46.04 23.08
C LYS A 272 16.90 45.01 23.16
N GLU A 273 15.71 45.40 23.61
CA GLU A 273 14.55 44.50 23.66
C GLU A 273 14.06 44.09 22.27
N LEU A 274 13.96 45.06 21.34
CA LEU A 274 13.65 44.83 19.93
C LEU A 274 14.66 43.89 19.27
N SER A 275 15.95 44.08 19.52
CA SER A 275 17.01 43.20 19.00
C SER A 275 16.87 41.76 19.51
N LYS A 276 16.58 41.58 20.81
CA LYS A 276 16.31 40.25 21.39
C LYS A 276 15.06 39.60 20.79
N ARG A 277 13.96 40.34 20.67
CA ARG A 277 12.72 39.86 20.02
C ARG A 277 12.97 39.48 18.56
N ASN A 278 13.69 40.32 17.82
CA ASN A 278 14.03 40.06 16.43
C ASN A 278 14.90 38.79 16.28
N GLN A 279 15.90 38.61 17.14
CA GLN A 279 16.70 37.38 17.17
C GLN A 279 15.86 36.13 17.48
N SER A 280 14.92 36.23 18.42
CA SER A 280 13.98 35.13 18.72
C SER A 280 13.10 34.81 17.51
N ASN A 281 12.49 35.82 16.90
CA ASN A 281 11.66 35.68 15.71
C ASN A 281 12.45 35.05 14.55
N LEU A 282 13.71 35.44 14.36
CA LEU A 282 14.57 34.88 13.34
C LEU A 282 14.91 33.40 13.59
N LYS A 283 15.05 32.97 14.86
CA LYS A 283 15.17 31.55 15.22
C LYS A 283 13.88 30.79 14.89
N VAL A 284 12.71 31.36 15.20
CA VAL A 284 11.41 30.75 14.87
C VAL A 284 11.24 30.60 13.36
N ILE A 285 11.59 31.63 12.59
CA ILE A 285 11.54 31.59 11.12
C ILE A 285 12.46 30.48 10.59
N LYS A 286 13.69 30.35 11.11
CA LYS A 286 14.60 29.26 10.72
C LYS A 286 14.00 27.88 11.01
N LEU A 287 13.49 27.67 12.23
CA LEU A 287 12.84 26.40 12.61
C LEU A 287 11.64 26.08 11.73
N MET A 288 10.79 27.07 11.43
CA MET A 288 9.66 26.88 10.51
C MET A 288 10.13 26.58 9.09
N THR A 289 11.18 27.23 8.62
CA THR A 289 11.75 27.00 7.29
C THR A 289 12.31 25.58 7.17
N GLU A 290 13.07 25.12 8.17
CA GLU A 290 13.58 23.74 8.24
C GLU A 290 12.43 22.72 8.29
N LYS A 291 11.37 23.02 9.05
CA LYS A 291 10.18 22.17 9.10
C LYS A 291 9.47 22.10 7.74
N CYS A 292 9.31 23.22 7.04
CA CYS A 292 8.75 23.25 5.69
C CYS A 292 9.59 22.44 4.71
N GLN A 293 10.92 22.59 4.73
CA GLN A 293 11.83 21.81 3.88
C GLN A 293 11.76 20.30 4.18
N SER A 294 11.67 19.92 5.45
CA SER A 294 11.47 18.53 5.86
C SER A 294 10.14 17.98 5.36
N GLN A 295 9.06 18.78 5.45
CA GLN A 295 7.75 18.41 4.92
C GLN A 295 7.74 18.29 3.40
N GLU A 296 8.39 19.21 2.68
CA GLU A 296 8.55 19.12 1.22
C GLU A 296 9.32 17.86 0.79
N SER A 297 10.38 17.49 1.54
CA SER A 297 11.10 16.24 1.29
C SER A 297 10.21 15.02 1.51
N LEU A 298 9.37 15.02 2.54
CA LEU A 298 8.43 13.94 2.81
C LEU A 298 7.35 13.85 1.72
N ILE A 299 6.79 14.98 1.28
CA ILE A 299 5.85 15.03 0.16
C ILE A 299 6.49 14.49 -1.12
N SER A 300 7.75 14.84 -1.39
CA SER A 300 8.49 14.30 -2.54
C SER A 300 8.70 12.78 -2.46
N GLN A 301 8.92 12.24 -1.25
CA GLN A 301 9.00 10.79 -1.05
C GLN A 301 7.65 10.10 -1.27
N PHE A 302 6.55 10.70 -0.81
CA PHE A 302 5.21 10.17 -1.06
C PHE A 302 4.87 10.19 -2.56
N ALA A 303 5.16 11.29 -3.26
CA ALA A 303 4.95 11.36 -4.71
C ALA A 303 5.69 10.25 -5.47
N LYS A 304 6.95 9.97 -5.10
CA LYS A 304 7.71 8.85 -5.68
C LYS A 304 7.07 7.49 -5.38
N ARG A 305 6.59 7.28 -4.15
CA ARG A 305 5.88 6.05 -3.80
C ARG A 305 4.57 5.88 -4.56
N ASP A 306 3.86 6.98 -4.81
CA ASP A 306 2.63 6.96 -5.58
C ASP A 306 2.92 6.63 -7.06
N ASP A 307 4.00 7.17 -7.63
CA ASP A 307 4.47 6.81 -8.97
C ASP A 307 4.83 5.32 -9.04
N GLU A 308 5.61 4.80 -8.08
CA GLU A 308 5.95 3.36 -7.97
C GLU A 308 4.69 2.49 -7.83
N PHE A 309 3.70 2.92 -7.06
CA PHE A 309 2.44 2.19 -6.90
C PHE A 309 1.64 2.15 -8.20
N MET A 310 1.59 3.26 -8.94
CA MET A 310 0.94 3.32 -10.25
C MET A 310 1.64 2.41 -11.27
N GLU A 311 2.97 2.36 -11.26
CA GLU A 311 3.74 1.43 -12.11
C GLU A 311 3.41 -0.03 -11.79
N LEU A 312 3.41 -0.41 -10.51
CA LEU A 312 3.06 -1.76 -10.07
C LEU A 312 1.60 -2.12 -10.40
N GLN A 313 0.68 -1.17 -10.28
CA GLN A 313 -0.73 -1.38 -10.64
C GLN A 313 -0.89 -1.62 -12.14
N ASN A 314 -0.16 -0.88 -12.97
CA ASN A 314 -0.14 -1.09 -14.42
C ASN A 314 0.46 -2.46 -14.78
N GLU A 315 1.54 -2.88 -14.10
CA GLU A 315 2.14 -4.20 -14.28
C GLU A 315 1.17 -5.32 -13.89
N ALA A 316 0.50 -5.18 -12.74
CA ALA A 316 -0.52 -6.13 -12.30
C ALA A 316 -1.68 -6.25 -13.29
N GLU A 317 -2.14 -5.13 -13.86
CA GLU A 317 -3.19 -5.14 -14.89
C GLU A 317 -2.72 -5.83 -16.18
N LEU A 318 -1.47 -5.60 -16.59
CA LEU A 318 -0.88 -6.27 -17.75
C LEU A 318 -0.77 -7.78 -17.53
N LEU A 319 -0.29 -8.22 -16.36
CA LEU A 319 -0.21 -9.62 -15.99
C LEU A 319 -1.61 -10.26 -15.94
N HIS A 320 -2.61 -9.55 -15.42
CA HIS A 320 -3.98 -10.04 -15.42
C HIS A 320 -4.51 -10.24 -16.86
N LYS A 321 -4.23 -9.30 -17.77
CA LYS A 321 -4.58 -9.44 -19.19
C LYS A 321 -3.88 -10.63 -19.83
N GLN A 322 -2.61 -10.88 -19.52
CA GLN A 322 -1.86 -12.04 -20.01
C GLN A 322 -2.42 -13.37 -19.47
N ILE A 323 -2.74 -13.44 -18.17
CA ILE A 323 -3.37 -14.62 -17.57
C ILE A 323 -4.73 -14.89 -18.22
N PHE A 324 -5.50 -13.84 -18.51
CA PHE A 324 -6.79 -14.00 -19.18
C PHE A 324 -6.63 -14.52 -20.62
N SER A 325 -5.65 -14.01 -21.39
CA SER A 325 -5.35 -14.50 -22.74
C SER A 325 -4.94 -15.97 -22.74
N THR A 326 -3.97 -16.32 -21.90
CA THR A 326 -3.45 -17.70 -21.81
C THR A 326 -4.51 -18.68 -21.32
N ARG A 327 -5.40 -18.25 -20.40
CA ARG A 327 -6.55 -19.06 -19.99
C ARG A 327 -7.52 -19.32 -21.14
N ASN A 328 -7.85 -18.30 -21.93
CA ASN A 328 -8.74 -18.45 -23.08
C ASN A 328 -8.13 -19.37 -24.15
N GLU A 329 -6.83 -19.24 -24.42
CA GLU A 329 -6.10 -20.14 -25.32
C GLU A 329 -6.13 -21.58 -24.80
N LEU A 330 -5.90 -21.79 -23.50
CA LEU A 330 -5.95 -23.11 -22.87
C LEU A 330 -7.35 -23.73 -22.94
N GLU A 331 -8.41 -22.93 -22.73
CA GLU A 331 -9.79 -23.37 -22.92
C GLU A 331 -10.09 -23.75 -24.37
N ALA A 332 -9.61 -22.99 -25.35
CA ALA A 332 -9.76 -23.31 -26.77
C ALA A 332 -9.05 -24.64 -27.11
N MET A 333 -7.78 -24.78 -26.71
CA MET A 333 -7.02 -26.03 -26.90
C MET A 333 -7.67 -27.22 -26.20
N THR A 334 -8.29 -27.00 -25.03
CA THR A 334 -9.02 -28.05 -24.32
C THR A 334 -10.26 -28.49 -25.11
N ARG A 335 -11.02 -27.54 -25.68
CA ARG A 335 -12.17 -27.85 -26.56
C ARG A 335 -11.72 -28.66 -27.77
N ASP A 336 -10.69 -28.21 -28.48
CA ASP A 336 -10.14 -28.91 -29.66
C ASP A 336 -9.68 -30.34 -29.31
N ASN A 337 -8.98 -30.51 -28.18
CA ASN A 337 -8.58 -31.84 -27.71
C ASN A 337 -9.78 -32.74 -27.41
N THR A 338 -10.85 -32.21 -26.78
CA THR A 338 -12.06 -33.01 -26.54
C THR A 338 -12.76 -33.42 -27.83
N GLU A 339 -12.79 -32.55 -28.84
CA GLU A 339 -13.34 -32.89 -30.17
C GLU A 339 -12.50 -33.98 -30.84
N HIS A 340 -11.16 -33.85 -30.80
CA HIS A 340 -10.25 -34.87 -31.32
C HIS A 340 -10.39 -36.21 -30.60
N GLU A 341 -10.55 -36.22 -29.27
CA GLU A 341 -10.81 -37.45 -28.51
C GLU A 341 -12.13 -38.11 -28.91
N GLN A 342 -13.20 -37.33 -29.10
CA GLN A 342 -14.48 -37.85 -29.57
C GLN A 342 -14.37 -38.46 -30.98
N LEU A 343 -13.70 -37.77 -31.90
CA LEU A 343 -13.44 -38.28 -33.25
C LEU A 343 -12.60 -39.56 -33.21
N ALA A 344 -11.56 -39.60 -32.36
CA ALA A 344 -10.72 -40.78 -32.18
C ALA A 344 -11.53 -41.97 -31.64
N GLN A 345 -12.46 -41.73 -30.70
CA GLN A 345 -13.38 -42.75 -30.20
C GLN A 345 -14.31 -43.27 -31.30
N GLN A 346 -14.93 -42.37 -32.07
CA GLN A 346 -15.81 -42.75 -33.19
C GLN A 346 -15.06 -43.58 -34.24
N LEU A 347 -13.85 -43.17 -34.64
CA LEU A 347 -13.01 -43.92 -35.56
C LEU A 347 -12.66 -45.30 -35.01
N LYS A 348 -12.35 -45.40 -33.71
CA LYS A 348 -12.07 -46.67 -33.04
C LYS A 348 -13.28 -47.60 -33.05
N GLU A 349 -14.49 -47.09 -32.82
CA GLU A 349 -15.73 -47.86 -32.92
C GLU A 349 -15.99 -48.35 -34.35
N MET A 350 -15.80 -47.47 -35.34
CA MET A 350 -15.94 -47.84 -36.75
C MET A 350 -14.95 -48.93 -37.14
N LEU A 351 -13.68 -48.81 -36.73
CA LEU A 351 -12.66 -49.83 -36.95
C LEU A 351 -13.04 -51.15 -36.26
N GLN A 352 -13.60 -51.13 -35.05
CA GLN A 352 -14.09 -52.34 -34.38
C GLN A 352 -15.25 -53.00 -35.13
N LYS A 353 -16.17 -52.22 -35.70
CA LYS A 353 -17.26 -52.76 -36.53
C LYS A 353 -16.71 -53.39 -37.81
N GLU A 354 -15.79 -52.71 -38.49
CA GLU A 354 -15.17 -53.19 -39.72
C GLU A 354 -14.33 -54.46 -39.47
N THR A 355 -13.53 -54.49 -38.41
CA THR A 355 -12.74 -55.68 -38.04
C THR A 355 -13.64 -56.87 -37.70
N LYS A 356 -14.74 -56.66 -36.94
CA LYS A 356 -15.74 -57.72 -36.70
C LYS A 356 -16.32 -58.25 -38.01
N LEU A 357 -16.74 -57.35 -38.90
CA LEU A 357 -17.23 -57.74 -40.21
C LEU A 357 -16.17 -58.55 -40.96
N ARG A 358 -14.95 -58.04 -41.07
CA ARG A 358 -13.82 -58.73 -41.72
C ARG A 358 -13.58 -60.13 -41.15
N THR A 359 -13.64 -60.31 -39.83
CA THR A 359 -13.51 -61.64 -39.21
C THR A 359 -14.66 -62.57 -39.55
N GLN A 360 -15.90 -62.06 -39.61
CA GLN A 360 -17.07 -62.84 -40.04
C GLN A 360 -16.93 -63.27 -41.50
N ILE A 361 -16.51 -62.37 -42.38
CA ILE A 361 -16.24 -62.66 -43.80
C ILE A 361 -15.17 -63.73 -43.93
N GLN A 362 -14.06 -63.58 -43.22
CA GLN A 362 -12.98 -64.56 -43.22
C GLN A 362 -13.47 -65.92 -42.71
N GLY A 363 -14.37 -65.95 -41.72
CA GLY A 363 -15.03 -67.15 -41.24
C GLY A 363 -15.90 -67.82 -42.31
N VAL A 364 -16.74 -67.06 -43.01
CA VAL A 364 -17.58 -67.58 -44.11
C VAL A 364 -16.72 -68.10 -45.27
N LEU A 365 -15.66 -67.38 -45.65
CA LEU A 365 -14.70 -67.83 -46.67
C LEU A 365 -13.98 -69.11 -46.25
N ALA A 366 -13.56 -69.21 -44.99
CA ALA A 366 -12.92 -70.43 -44.46
C ALA A 366 -13.89 -71.62 -44.43
N ALA A 367 -15.15 -71.40 -44.05
CA ALA A 367 -16.20 -72.42 -44.06
C ALA A 367 -16.55 -72.87 -45.47
N ALA A 368 -16.65 -71.94 -46.44
CA ALA A 368 -16.85 -72.27 -47.85
C ALA A 368 -15.65 -73.06 -48.42
N ALA A 369 -14.42 -72.64 -48.11
CA ALA A 369 -13.22 -73.38 -48.50
C ALA A 369 -13.15 -74.77 -47.87
N ALA A 370 -13.60 -74.94 -46.63
CA ALA A 370 -13.70 -76.24 -45.97
C ALA A 370 -14.76 -77.13 -46.63
N ALA A 371 -15.96 -76.61 -46.91
CA ALA A 371 -17.03 -77.34 -47.60
C ALA A 371 -16.60 -77.82 -49.00
N ILE A 372 -15.82 -77.01 -49.73
CA ILE A 372 -15.23 -77.40 -51.01
C ILE A 372 -14.16 -78.49 -50.82
N ARG A 373 -13.26 -78.34 -49.83
CA ARG A 373 -12.23 -79.36 -49.55
C ARG A 373 -12.84 -80.70 -49.14
N ASP A 374 -13.79 -80.72 -48.21
CA ASP A 374 -14.45 -81.95 -47.74
C ASP A 374 -15.15 -82.68 -48.89
N ALA A 375 -15.72 -81.94 -49.84
CA ALA A 375 -16.34 -82.53 -51.02
C ALA A 375 -15.32 -83.03 -52.07
N LEU A 376 -14.10 -82.50 -52.10
CA LEU A 376 -13.04 -82.94 -53.03
C LEU A 376 -12.21 -84.11 -52.48
N VAL A 377 -11.97 -84.17 -51.17
CA VAL A 377 -11.13 -85.21 -50.52
C VAL A 377 -11.75 -86.61 -50.59
N GLU A 378 -13.07 -86.74 -50.71
CA GLU A 378 -13.72 -88.06 -50.88
C GLU A 378 -13.94 -88.49 -52.34
N ILE A 379 -13.52 -87.69 -53.32
CA ILE A 379 -13.62 -88.05 -54.75
C ILE A 379 -12.43 -88.90 -55.21
N GLU A 380 -11.32 -88.92 -54.48
CA GLU A 380 -10.11 -89.69 -54.81
C GLU A 380 -10.17 -91.18 -54.42
N SER A 381 -11.36 -91.81 -54.39
CA SER A 381 -11.42 -93.28 -54.33
C SER A 381 -11.45 -93.86 -55.75
N ASP A 382 -10.28 -94.30 -56.20
CA ASP A 382 -10.00 -94.83 -57.54
C ASP A 382 -10.62 -96.22 -57.75
N ALA A 383 -11.95 -96.29 -57.85
CA ALA A 383 -12.71 -97.51 -58.12
C ALA A 383 -13.79 -97.27 -59.19
N MET A 384 -13.85 -98.21 -60.15
CA MET A 384 -14.72 -98.19 -61.33
C MET A 384 -16.20 -97.95 -60.97
N PRO A 385 -16.91 -97.03 -61.66
CA PRO A 385 -18.19 -96.52 -61.22
C PRO A 385 -19.33 -97.54 -61.40
N ASP A 386 -19.93 -97.95 -60.28
CA ASP A 386 -21.25 -98.59 -60.24
C ASP A 386 -22.36 -97.52 -60.25
N GLU A 387 -23.55 -97.83 -60.78
CA GLU A 387 -24.69 -96.88 -60.85
C GLU A 387 -25.02 -96.28 -59.47
N MET A 388 -24.77 -97.05 -58.41
CA MET A 388 -25.00 -96.63 -57.03
C MET A 388 -23.95 -95.63 -56.49
N GLN A 389 -22.74 -95.61 -57.05
CA GLN A 389 -21.70 -94.61 -56.74
C GLN A 389 -21.95 -93.30 -57.48
N GLN A 390 -22.48 -93.35 -58.71
CA GLN A 390 -22.93 -92.14 -59.42
C GLN A 390 -24.10 -91.47 -58.71
N ILE A 391 -25.05 -92.24 -58.20
CA ILE A 391 -26.17 -91.68 -57.43
C ILE A 391 -25.66 -91.05 -56.12
N ASN A 392 -24.74 -91.69 -55.42
CA ASN A 392 -24.13 -91.10 -54.21
C ASN A 392 -23.29 -89.86 -54.50
N SER A 393 -22.55 -89.80 -55.61
CA SER A 393 -21.80 -88.60 -55.99
C SER A 393 -22.71 -87.44 -56.38
N ILE A 394 -23.87 -87.73 -56.98
CA ILE A 394 -24.92 -86.73 -57.25
C ILE A 394 -25.54 -86.22 -55.94
N TYR A 395 -25.96 -87.09 -55.02
CA TYR A 395 -26.51 -86.66 -53.72
C TYR A 395 -25.50 -85.86 -52.88
N LYS A 396 -24.21 -86.23 -52.92
CA LYS A 396 -23.15 -85.48 -52.24
C LYS A 396 -22.90 -84.13 -52.90
N ARG A 397 -22.94 -84.05 -54.23
CA ARG A 397 -22.86 -82.79 -54.96
C ARG A 397 -24.06 -81.90 -54.64
N ASP A 398 -25.27 -82.44 -54.58
CA ASP A 398 -26.46 -81.70 -54.18
C ASP A 398 -26.37 -81.22 -52.74
N HIS A 399 -25.87 -82.05 -51.81
CA HIS A 399 -25.66 -81.63 -50.42
C HIS A 399 -24.56 -80.57 -50.29
N MET A 400 -23.47 -80.66 -51.07
CA MET A 400 -22.43 -79.63 -51.14
C MET A 400 -23.00 -78.32 -51.71
N LEU A 401 -23.79 -78.39 -52.78
CA LEU A 401 -24.45 -77.23 -53.37
C LEU A 401 -25.46 -76.60 -52.40
N GLU A 402 -26.20 -77.41 -51.65
CA GLU A 402 -27.14 -76.96 -50.61
C GLU A 402 -26.38 -76.29 -49.45
N ASN A 403 -25.29 -76.87 -48.98
CA ASN A 403 -24.45 -76.27 -47.94
C ASN A 403 -23.76 -74.98 -48.42
N LEU A 404 -23.29 -74.93 -49.67
CA LEU A 404 -22.75 -73.72 -50.27
C LEU A 404 -23.83 -72.66 -50.47
N LEU A 405 -25.07 -73.04 -50.78
CA LEU A 405 -26.21 -72.14 -50.90
C LEU A 405 -26.55 -71.49 -49.55
N VAL A 406 -26.57 -72.27 -48.47
CA VAL A 406 -26.76 -71.75 -47.10
C VAL A 406 -25.62 -70.82 -46.68
N LEU A 407 -24.38 -71.15 -47.04
CA LEU A 407 -23.23 -70.28 -46.78
C LEU A 407 -23.28 -68.98 -47.60
N LEU A 408 -23.70 -69.05 -48.86
CA LEU A 408 -23.92 -67.88 -49.72
C LEU A 408 -25.03 -66.99 -49.18
N ASP A 409 -26.09 -67.56 -48.61
CA ASP A 409 -27.13 -66.77 -47.92
C ASP A 409 -26.64 -66.13 -46.64
N SER A 410 -25.78 -66.81 -45.89
CA SER A 410 -25.12 -66.20 -44.73
C SER A 410 -24.19 -65.05 -45.17
N ALA A 411 -23.48 -65.17 -46.30
CA ALA A 411 -22.65 -64.12 -46.88
C ALA A 411 -23.47 -62.94 -47.40
N ALA A 412 -24.58 -63.21 -48.09
CA ALA A 412 -25.49 -62.19 -48.61
C ALA A 412 -26.18 -61.41 -47.49
N ASN A 413 -26.49 -62.07 -46.35
CA ASN A 413 -26.98 -61.40 -45.15
C ASN A 413 -25.91 -60.52 -44.47
N LEU A 414 -24.63 -60.80 -44.68
CA LEU A 414 -23.50 -59.92 -44.31
C LEU A 414 -23.23 -58.83 -45.36
N GLY A 415 -24.04 -58.75 -46.42
CA GLY A 415 -23.95 -57.74 -47.47
C GLY A 415 -22.94 -58.07 -48.58
N ILE A 416 -22.53 -59.34 -48.72
CA ILE A 416 -21.48 -59.76 -49.66
C ILE A 416 -22.06 -60.73 -50.66
N GLY A 417 -22.06 -60.29 -51.92
CA GLY A 417 -22.59 -61.06 -53.04
C GLY A 417 -24.13 -61.03 -53.12
N PRO A 418 -24.68 -61.44 -54.27
CA PRO A 418 -26.13 -61.51 -54.49
C PRO A 418 -26.77 -62.60 -53.62
N LYS A 419 -28.02 -62.42 -53.22
CA LYS A 419 -28.80 -63.47 -52.54
C LYS A 419 -28.99 -64.67 -53.47
N HIS A 420 -29.22 -65.89 -52.95
CA HIS A 420 -29.46 -67.08 -53.78
C HIS A 420 -30.53 -66.88 -54.88
N ASN A 421 -31.56 -66.07 -54.60
CA ASN A 421 -32.64 -65.74 -55.56
C ASN A 421 -32.24 -64.77 -56.69
N GLU A 422 -31.07 -64.15 -56.57
CA GLU A 422 -30.48 -63.21 -57.53
C GLU A 422 -29.32 -63.85 -58.32
N LEU A 423 -28.79 -65.00 -57.87
CA LEU A 423 -27.84 -65.78 -58.65
C LEU A 423 -28.48 -66.21 -59.98
N GLY A 424 -27.92 -65.72 -61.09
CA GLY A 424 -28.41 -65.95 -62.45
C GLY A 424 -29.31 -64.84 -63.02
N LYS A 425 -29.70 -63.83 -62.22
CA LYS A 425 -30.47 -62.66 -62.70
C LYS A 425 -29.63 -61.41 -62.97
N GLN A 426 -28.31 -61.50 -62.85
CA GLN A 426 -27.38 -60.40 -63.17
C GLN A 426 -26.19 -60.92 -63.99
N ILE A 427 -26.33 -60.88 -65.32
CA ILE A 427 -25.20 -60.77 -66.27
C ILE A 427 -25.10 -59.33 -66.82
N SER A 428 -25.95 -58.41 -66.36
CA SER A 428 -25.91 -57.01 -66.77
C SER A 428 -25.88 -56.12 -65.52
N ASP A 429 -24.79 -55.36 -65.40
CA ASP A 429 -24.56 -54.23 -64.49
C ASP A 429 -23.96 -54.50 -63.11
N HIS A 430 -22.74 -55.02 -63.09
CA HIS A 430 -21.79 -54.68 -62.02
C HIS A 430 -21.13 -53.33 -62.30
N LYS A 431 -21.75 -52.24 -61.85
CA LYS A 431 -20.98 -51.06 -61.44
C LYS A 431 -20.39 -51.37 -60.08
N PHE A 432 -19.08 -51.63 -60.05
CA PHE A 432 -18.30 -51.50 -58.83
C PHE A 432 -18.45 -50.07 -58.31
N GLN A 433 -19.37 -49.83 -57.38
CA GLN A 433 -19.27 -48.68 -56.50
C GLN A 433 -18.18 -49.00 -55.49
N ALA A 434 -16.95 -48.58 -55.81
CA ALA A 434 -15.90 -48.46 -54.83
C ALA A 434 -16.40 -47.52 -53.73
N GLY A 435 -16.67 -48.09 -52.56
CA GLY A 435 -16.84 -47.34 -51.33
C GLY A 435 -15.50 -46.72 -50.95
N SER A 436 -15.23 -45.54 -51.48
CA SER A 436 -14.21 -44.63 -50.95
C SER A 436 -14.81 -43.23 -50.90
N ASN A 437 -15.51 -42.93 -49.81
CA ASN A 437 -15.67 -41.54 -49.40
C ASN A 437 -14.31 -41.04 -48.91
N LEU A 438 -13.43 -40.67 -49.85
CA LEU A 438 -12.37 -39.71 -49.58
C LEU A 438 -13.03 -38.31 -49.55
N PRO A 439 -12.99 -37.57 -48.43
CA PRO A 439 -13.34 -36.17 -48.44
C PRO A 439 -12.19 -35.40 -49.12
N GLY A 440 -12.32 -35.14 -50.42
CA GLY A 440 -11.28 -34.42 -51.16
C GLY A 440 -11.32 -34.55 -52.66
N ALA A 441 -12.47 -34.34 -53.31
CA ALA A 441 -12.55 -34.24 -54.76
C ALA A 441 -13.24 -32.92 -55.16
N ARG A 442 -12.38 -31.92 -55.30
CA ARG A 442 -12.51 -30.64 -56.00
C ARG A 442 -13.71 -30.53 -56.96
N GLN A 443 -14.68 -29.70 -56.60
CA GLN A 443 -15.40 -28.86 -57.55
C GLN A 443 -14.93 -27.41 -57.32
N GLY A 444 -14.35 -26.82 -58.37
CA GLY A 444 -13.97 -25.41 -58.36
C GLY A 444 -15.22 -24.55 -58.30
N ILE A 445 -15.19 -23.56 -57.42
CA ILE A 445 -16.18 -22.49 -57.37
C ILE A 445 -16.10 -21.72 -58.68
N GLN A 446 -17.15 -21.75 -59.49
CA GLN A 446 -17.31 -20.81 -60.59
C GLN A 446 -17.59 -19.42 -60.01
N LYS A 447 -16.92 -18.42 -60.60
CA LYS A 447 -17.00 -17.02 -60.21
C LYS A 447 -18.39 -16.47 -60.58
N GLY A 448 -19.26 -16.22 -59.61
CA GLY A 448 -20.45 -15.39 -59.87
C GLY A 448 -21.77 -15.70 -59.16
N ASP A 449 -21.84 -16.53 -58.11
CA ASP A 449 -23.09 -16.68 -57.35
C ASP A 449 -22.82 -16.65 -55.85
N PHE A 450 -23.22 -15.56 -55.19
CA PHE A 450 -23.87 -15.47 -53.86
C PHE A 450 -24.12 -14.00 -53.48
N PRO A 451 -25.08 -13.73 -52.57
CA PRO A 451 -25.89 -12.53 -52.54
C PRO A 451 -25.27 -11.42 -51.70
N ASP A 452 -25.76 -10.22 -51.95
CA ASP A 452 -25.50 -8.96 -51.25
C ASP A 452 -25.69 -9.09 -49.73
N VAL A 453 -24.59 -9.09 -48.97
CA VAL A 453 -24.60 -8.82 -47.51
C VAL A 453 -23.36 -8.00 -47.15
N GLN A 454 -23.63 -6.82 -46.59
CA GLN A 454 -22.66 -5.83 -46.10
C GLN A 454 -21.78 -6.41 -44.98
N GLY A 455 -20.46 -6.40 -45.19
CA GLY A 455 -19.46 -6.72 -44.16
C GLY A 455 -18.05 -6.79 -44.74
N THR A 456 -17.22 -5.79 -44.43
CA THR A 456 -15.83 -5.69 -44.90
C THR A 456 -14.94 -6.74 -44.24
N LEU A 457 -14.38 -7.69 -45.02
CA LEU A 457 -13.25 -8.52 -44.60
C LEU A 457 -11.94 -7.72 -44.67
N PRO A 458 -11.03 -7.82 -43.68
CA PRO A 458 -9.73 -7.17 -43.73
C PRO A 458 -8.76 -7.91 -44.68
N HIS A 459 -8.13 -7.16 -45.59
CA HIS A 459 -7.01 -7.61 -46.42
C HIS A 459 -5.70 -7.41 -45.63
N TYR A 460 -4.92 -8.48 -45.42
CA TYR A 460 -3.55 -8.36 -44.92
C TYR A 460 -2.59 -8.09 -46.08
N GLN A 461 -1.72 -7.09 -45.94
CA GLN A 461 -0.57 -6.89 -46.83
C GLN A 461 0.73 -7.40 -46.18
N LEU A 462 1.73 -7.71 -47.01
CA LEU A 462 3.07 -8.12 -46.60
C LEU A 462 3.66 -7.11 -45.60
N GLY A 463 3.78 -7.51 -44.33
CA GLY A 463 4.27 -6.68 -43.22
C GLY A 463 3.39 -6.61 -41.97
N ASP A 464 2.21 -7.25 -41.96
CA ASP A 464 1.30 -7.29 -40.79
C ASP A 464 1.50 -8.48 -39.84
N LEU A 465 2.37 -9.43 -40.18
CA LEU A 465 2.65 -10.62 -39.35
C LEU A 465 3.89 -10.48 -38.45
N GLY A 466 4.41 -9.25 -38.26
CA GLY A 466 5.44 -8.96 -37.25
C GLY A 466 6.82 -9.60 -37.44
N LEU A 467 7.06 -10.37 -38.51
CA LEU A 467 8.30 -11.14 -38.72
C LEU A 467 9.41 -10.38 -39.47
N ILE A 468 9.18 -9.13 -39.91
CA ILE A 468 10.21 -8.25 -40.50
C ILE A 468 10.03 -6.82 -39.96
N PRO A 469 11.07 -6.18 -39.37
CA PRO A 469 10.97 -4.80 -38.90
C PRO A 469 10.74 -3.80 -40.04
N ARG A 470 9.78 -2.88 -39.88
CA ARG A 470 9.51 -1.82 -40.88
C ARG A 470 10.61 -0.74 -40.83
N PRO A 471 11.02 -0.15 -41.97
CA PRO A 471 11.86 1.04 -41.97
C PRO A 471 11.07 2.24 -41.39
N ASN A 472 11.67 2.89 -40.39
CA ASN A 472 11.17 3.99 -39.56
C ASN A 472 10.04 4.84 -40.16
N GLN A 473 8.80 4.61 -39.70
CA GLN A 473 7.72 5.60 -39.78
C GLN A 473 7.75 6.47 -38.53
N HIS A 474 8.05 7.76 -38.73
CA HIS A 474 8.08 8.77 -37.68
C HIS A 474 6.69 8.91 -37.03
N VAL A 475 6.59 8.57 -35.74
CA VAL A 475 5.36 8.76 -34.96
C VAL A 475 5.28 10.23 -34.54
N PRO A 476 4.22 10.97 -34.92
CA PRO A 476 4.09 12.38 -34.58
C PRO A 476 3.87 12.54 -33.08
N THR A 477 4.76 13.31 -32.45
CA THR A 477 4.67 13.63 -31.02
C THR A 477 3.53 14.63 -30.77
N ASN A 478 3.08 14.78 -29.51
CA ASN A 478 2.00 15.70 -29.13
C ASN A 478 2.23 17.16 -29.58
N MET A 479 3.48 17.54 -29.87
CA MET A 479 3.82 18.84 -30.44
C MET A 479 3.35 19.03 -31.89
N ASP A 480 3.28 17.96 -32.69
CA ASP A 480 2.79 18.02 -34.07
C ASP A 480 1.27 18.03 -34.16
N LYS A 481 0.59 17.42 -33.18
CA LYS A 481 -0.88 17.51 -33.03
C LYS A 481 -1.32 18.94 -32.63
N MET A 482 -0.52 19.66 -31.84
CA MET A 482 -0.78 21.07 -31.52
C MET A 482 -0.59 22.03 -32.72
N LYS A 483 0.27 21.69 -33.69
CA LYS A 483 0.46 22.50 -34.92
C LYS A 483 -0.74 22.48 -35.87
N VAL A 484 -1.60 21.47 -35.78
CA VAL A 484 -2.79 21.34 -36.65
C VAL A 484 -3.97 22.15 -36.09
N ILE A 485 -4.07 22.26 -34.76
CA ILE A 485 -5.13 23.04 -34.09
C ILE A 485 -4.93 24.56 -34.29
N SER A 486 -3.70 25.02 -34.49
CA SER A 486 -3.41 26.45 -34.69
C SER A 486 -3.79 26.99 -36.09
N LYS A 487 -4.20 26.14 -37.05
CA LYS A 487 -4.60 26.57 -38.40
C LYS A 487 -6.12 26.79 -38.59
N ILE A 488 -6.95 26.48 -37.59
CA ILE A 488 -8.43 26.56 -37.73
C ILE A 488 -9.08 27.67 -36.87
N ALA A 489 -8.31 28.45 -36.12
CA ALA A 489 -8.85 29.61 -35.40
C ALA A 489 -8.54 30.93 -36.13
N LYS A 490 -9.51 31.43 -36.91
CA LYS A 490 -9.60 32.86 -37.25
C LYS A 490 -9.88 33.65 -35.97
N LEU A 491 -8.83 34.09 -35.28
CA LEU A 491 -8.86 35.24 -34.38
C LEU A 491 -7.57 36.04 -34.58
N GLY A 492 -7.57 36.84 -35.65
CA GLY A 492 -6.71 38.00 -35.76
C GLY A 492 -7.33 39.16 -35.01
N ALA A 493 -6.86 39.41 -33.80
CA ALA A 493 -6.84 40.69 -33.08
C ALA A 493 -6.36 40.40 -31.66
N LEU A 494 -5.52 41.28 -31.10
CA LEU A 494 -4.88 41.17 -29.77
C LEU A 494 -3.57 40.37 -29.74
N ARG A 495 -2.62 40.74 -30.59
CA ARG A 495 -1.20 40.53 -30.34
C ARG A 495 -0.53 41.88 -30.10
N GLY A 496 -0.69 42.37 -28.89
CA GLY A 496 -0.03 43.57 -28.39
C GLY A 496 -0.23 43.62 -26.89
N VAL A 497 0.90 43.60 -26.18
CA VAL A 497 1.03 43.66 -24.71
C VAL A 497 1.11 42.28 -24.04
N LEU A 498 2.24 42.07 -23.38
CA LEU A 498 2.65 40.95 -22.50
C LEU A 498 3.36 39.76 -23.15
N SER A 499 4.61 40.00 -23.57
CA SER A 499 5.66 38.99 -23.48
C SER A 499 6.99 39.65 -23.11
N LYS A 500 7.45 39.43 -21.87
CA LYS A 500 8.85 39.39 -21.45
C LYS A 500 8.91 38.83 -20.02
N SER A 501 8.66 37.53 -19.88
CA SER A 501 9.15 36.75 -18.74
C SER A 501 10.52 36.21 -19.15
N VAL A 502 11.57 36.83 -18.60
CA VAL A 502 12.95 36.35 -18.71
C VAL A 502 13.19 35.41 -17.53
N ALA A 503 13.66 34.21 -17.87
CA ALA A 503 14.22 33.24 -16.95
C ALA A 503 15.48 33.79 -16.26
N THR A 504 15.67 33.49 -14.99
CA THR A 504 17.00 33.47 -14.38
C THR A 504 17.10 32.36 -13.33
N GLN A 505 17.80 31.30 -13.71
CA GLN A 505 18.79 30.67 -12.84
C GLN A 505 19.68 31.76 -12.23
N THR A 506 20.00 31.68 -10.94
CA THR A 506 21.34 32.04 -10.47
C THR A 506 21.70 31.28 -9.20
N VAL A 507 22.72 30.44 -9.37
CA VAL A 507 23.67 29.99 -8.38
C VAL A 507 24.57 31.18 -7.99
N SER A 508 24.83 31.34 -6.69
CA SER A 508 26.05 31.90 -6.07
C SER A 508 26.71 33.16 -6.67
N ALA A 509 26.61 34.29 -5.96
CA ALA A 509 27.76 35.15 -5.66
C ALA A 509 27.44 36.14 -4.51
N PRO A 510 28.30 36.27 -3.47
CA PRO A 510 28.18 37.28 -2.43
C PRO A 510 28.98 38.52 -2.83
N ASN A 511 28.33 39.62 -3.20
CA ASN A 511 28.99 40.94 -3.32
C ASN A 511 27.94 42.06 -3.44
N ALA A 512 27.31 42.40 -2.31
CA ALA A 512 26.52 43.62 -2.18
C ALA A 512 26.51 44.11 -0.72
N LEU A 513 27.70 44.28 -0.14
CA LEU A 513 27.92 44.96 1.15
C LEU A 513 28.94 46.09 1.04
N ILE A 514 29.16 46.63 -0.15
CA ILE A 514 30.07 47.74 -0.41
C ILE A 514 29.36 48.81 -1.24
N PHE A 515 28.22 49.33 -0.76
CA PHE A 515 27.65 50.56 -1.33
C PHE A 515 26.86 51.43 -0.34
N ALA A 516 26.89 51.10 0.97
CA ALA A 516 26.32 51.94 2.02
C ALA A 516 27.38 52.78 2.78
N SER A 517 28.67 52.57 2.54
CA SER A 517 29.77 53.28 3.23
C SER A 517 30.32 54.50 2.48
N GLN A 518 29.74 54.89 1.34
CA GLN A 518 30.20 56.00 0.50
C GLN A 518 29.24 57.20 0.41
N LEU A 519 28.23 57.29 1.27
CA LEU A 519 27.28 58.42 1.28
C LEU A 519 27.35 59.33 2.53
N THR A 520 28.37 59.19 3.39
CA THR A 520 28.58 60.07 4.57
C THR A 520 29.91 60.82 4.60
N LYS A 521 30.60 60.95 3.46
CA LYS A 521 31.82 61.79 3.36
C LYS A 521 31.65 62.86 2.28
N LYS A 522 31.17 64.05 2.70
CA LYS A 522 31.66 65.38 2.30
C LYS A 522 30.77 66.48 2.88
N LEU A 523 31.21 67.07 3.99
CA LEU A 523 31.09 68.51 4.21
C LEU A 523 32.30 68.96 5.06
N PRO A 524 33.05 69.98 4.63
CA PRO A 524 34.21 70.49 5.32
C PRO A 524 33.78 71.58 6.32
N THR A 525 34.43 71.64 7.49
CA THR A 525 34.77 72.87 8.26
C THR A 525 35.09 72.53 9.71
N THR A 526 36.31 72.06 9.96
CA THR A 526 36.93 72.10 11.29
C THR A 526 38.37 72.57 11.18
N GLU A 527 38.55 73.85 10.88
CA GLU A 527 39.80 74.58 11.16
C GLU A 527 39.60 75.77 12.11
N VAL A 528 38.40 76.05 12.61
CA VAL A 528 38.14 77.23 13.48
C VAL A 528 38.08 76.89 14.98
N LEU A 529 38.14 75.61 15.39
CA LEU A 529 38.04 75.21 16.81
C LEU A 529 39.34 74.66 17.42
N LYS A 530 40.49 74.84 16.75
CA LYS A 530 41.81 74.53 17.31
C LYS A 530 42.67 75.76 17.62
N GLU A 531 42.24 76.96 17.24
CA GLU A 531 42.96 78.22 17.52
C GLU A 531 42.41 79.04 18.71
N LEU A 532 41.29 78.65 19.31
CA LEU A 532 40.70 79.36 20.47
C LEU A 532 41.10 78.79 21.85
N ARG A 533 42.00 77.80 21.88
CA ARG A 533 42.50 77.17 23.13
C ARG A 533 43.97 77.47 23.42
N ALA A 534 44.65 78.29 22.61
CA ALA A 534 46.08 78.58 22.73
C ALA A 534 46.42 80.06 22.97
N SER A 535 45.44 80.93 23.25
CA SER A 535 45.65 82.38 23.36
C SER A 535 44.95 83.03 24.55
N PHE A 536 45.16 82.52 25.76
CA PHE A 536 45.11 83.33 26.99
C PHE A 536 46.06 82.71 28.03
N GLN A 537 47.37 82.87 27.78
CA GLN A 537 48.35 82.93 28.86
C GLN A 537 48.09 84.23 29.64
N ALA A 538 47.55 84.10 30.84
CA ALA A 538 47.45 85.19 31.79
C ALA A 538 48.86 85.58 32.27
N GLN A 539 49.29 86.80 31.90
CA GLN A 539 50.23 87.56 32.72
C GLN A 539 49.50 87.98 34.00
N GLY A 540 50.08 87.67 35.16
CA GLY A 540 49.53 88.06 36.45
C GLY A 540 50.30 87.45 37.61
N VAL A 541 51.40 88.10 37.97
CA VAL A 541 52.28 87.79 39.10
C VAL A 541 51.51 87.84 40.43
N ALA A 542 51.58 86.78 41.23
CA ALA A 542 51.24 86.80 42.66
C ALA A 542 52.53 86.71 43.50
N PRO A 543 52.62 87.34 44.69
CA PRO A 543 53.88 87.46 45.42
C PRO A 543 54.27 86.20 46.21
N ASN A 544 55.58 86.02 46.38
CA ASN A 544 56.22 84.91 47.10
C ASN A 544 55.78 84.74 48.57
N PRO A 545 55.62 83.50 49.07
CA PRO A 545 55.56 83.21 50.50
C PRO A 545 56.97 83.08 51.11
N VAL A 546 57.15 83.67 52.29
CA VAL A 546 58.33 83.62 53.16
C VAL A 546 58.38 82.25 53.90
N PRO A 547 59.56 81.66 54.18
CA PRO A 547 59.68 80.27 54.64
C PRO A 547 59.89 80.09 56.16
N LYS A 548 59.78 78.81 56.59
CA LYS A 548 60.18 78.16 57.86
C LYS A 548 59.05 78.04 58.91
N ARG A 549 58.88 76.96 59.68
CA ARG A 549 59.83 75.97 60.25
C ARG A 549 59.17 74.60 60.46
N LEU A 550 59.98 73.56 60.30
CA LEU A 550 59.86 72.26 60.97
C LEU A 550 60.00 72.45 62.49
N ILE A 551 59.12 71.83 63.28
CA ILE A 551 59.39 71.45 64.68
C ILE A 551 58.80 70.05 64.90
N GLU A 552 59.65 69.20 65.46
CA GLU A 552 59.46 67.81 65.89
C GLU A 552 58.62 67.69 67.18
N ASN A 553 58.24 66.44 67.50
CA ASN A 553 57.76 65.91 68.80
C ASN A 553 56.31 66.30 69.16
N VAL A 554 55.41 65.40 69.59
CA VAL A 554 55.50 64.23 70.49
C VAL A 554 54.53 63.14 70.02
#